data_AF-A0A151E0H0-F1
#
_entry.id   AF-A0A151E0H0-F1
#
_cell.length_a   1.000
_cell.length_b   1.000
_cell.length_c   1.000
_cell.angle_alpha   90.00
_cell.angle_beta   90.00
_cell.angle_gamma   90.00
#
_symmetry.space_group_name_H-M   'P 1'
#
loop_
_entity.id
_entity.type
_entity.pdbx_description
1 polymer ?
#
loop_
_entity_poly.entity_id
_entity_poly.type
_entity_poly.pdbx_seq_one_letter_code
_entity_poly.pdbx_strand_id
1 'polypeptide(L)'
;MLKPRKKLTKRELKQDKFVLATLKAKDFLEENSKIVTRSILALVLLIVVVTFFIRSKQTANLEAATMLGQTQLILSQGQRSSAIDSLKLLIETYDGTQSSGKAAYILGKLYWEDNNFETAKAYLEKFIDSYSDKTVISQSALALYADCLMNEGNISEAAKFYEKAAKINKQLPETPSLLFSAAECYKEAGNLKKAENLVNEIINKYEKSPVKSRAEILLEIIEYEKS
;
A
#
# COMPACT_ATOMS: atom_id res chain seq x y z
N MET A 1 36.71 -69.91 26.10
CA MET A 1 36.96 -69.26 24.80
C MET A 1 35.79 -68.33 24.47
N LEU A 2 36.00 -67.01 24.55
CA LEU A 2 34.98 -66.00 24.21
C LEU A 2 34.85 -65.94 22.68
N LYS A 3 33.65 -66.20 22.14
CA LYS A 3 33.40 -66.09 20.69
C LYS A 3 33.65 -64.63 20.23
N PRO A 4 34.33 -64.40 19.09
CA PRO A 4 34.61 -63.05 18.61
C PRO A 4 33.31 -62.32 18.29
N ARG A 5 33.15 -61.08 18.82
CA ARG A 5 32.03 -60.20 18.51
C ARG A 5 32.08 -59.80 17.03
N LYS A 6 31.04 -60.18 16.27
CA LYS A 6 30.87 -59.82 14.86
C LYS A 6 30.81 -58.29 14.73
N LYS A 7 31.79 -57.68 14.05
CA LYS A 7 31.83 -56.23 13.79
C LYS A 7 30.87 -55.92 12.64
N LEU A 8 29.73 -55.29 12.94
CA LEU A 8 28.78 -54.81 11.95
C LEU A 8 29.45 -53.71 11.10
N THR A 9 29.34 -53.82 9.77
CA THR A 9 29.90 -52.83 8.85
C THR A 9 29.05 -51.56 8.82
N LYS A 10 29.65 -50.40 8.53
CA LYS A 10 28.94 -49.10 8.44
C LYS A 10 27.76 -49.12 7.45
N ARG A 11 27.78 -50.02 6.45
CA ARG A 11 26.68 -50.22 5.48
C ARG A 11 25.50 -50.97 6.13
N GLU A 12 25.77 -52.02 6.90
CA GLU A 12 24.74 -52.77 7.64
C GLU A 12 24.07 -51.90 8.70
N LEU A 13 24.82 -51.06 9.43
CA LEU A 13 24.26 -50.10 10.39
C LEU A 13 23.36 -49.03 9.74
N LYS A 14 23.69 -48.59 8.52
CA LYS A 14 22.87 -47.62 7.76
C LYS A 14 21.60 -48.27 7.19
N GLN A 15 21.71 -49.50 6.69
CA GLN A 15 20.55 -50.28 6.23
C GLN A 15 19.61 -50.58 7.38
N ASP A 16 20.13 -50.98 8.54
CA ASP A 16 19.33 -51.25 9.74
C ASP A 16 18.61 -49.99 10.23
N LYS A 17 19.29 -48.84 10.32
CA LYS A 17 18.63 -47.56 10.69
C LYS A 17 17.55 -47.14 9.69
N PHE A 18 17.76 -47.36 8.39
CA PHE A 18 16.77 -47.07 7.36
C PHE A 18 15.58 -48.02 7.44
N VAL A 19 15.83 -49.33 7.56
CA VAL A 19 14.80 -50.36 7.71
C VAL A 19 13.98 -50.12 8.96
N LEU A 20 14.60 -49.83 10.10
CA LEU A 20 13.92 -49.46 11.35
C LEU A 20 13.12 -48.17 11.21
N ALA A 21 13.62 -47.18 10.49
CA ALA A 21 12.86 -45.96 10.21
C ALA A 21 11.62 -46.26 9.35
N THR A 22 11.74 -47.12 8.34
CA THR A 22 10.60 -47.54 7.50
C THR A 22 9.59 -48.38 8.28
N LEU A 23 10.05 -49.28 9.16
CA LEU A 23 9.17 -50.08 10.02
C LEU A 23 8.43 -49.19 11.00
N LYS A 24 9.13 -48.28 11.70
CA LYS A 24 8.49 -47.30 12.60
C LYS A 24 7.50 -46.39 11.86
N ALA A 25 7.81 -45.98 10.63
CA ALA A 25 6.87 -45.19 9.82
C ALA A 25 5.64 -46.01 9.41
N LYS A 26 5.83 -47.29 9.06
CA LYS A 26 4.74 -48.21 8.75
C LYS A 26 3.85 -48.48 9.97
N ASP A 27 4.46 -48.81 11.11
CA ASP A 27 3.75 -49.04 12.38
C ASP A 27 2.96 -47.79 12.80
N PHE A 28 3.58 -46.61 12.68
CA PHE A 28 2.90 -45.33 12.95
C PHE A 28 1.72 -45.09 12.02
N LEU A 29 1.84 -45.38 10.71
CA LEU A 29 0.77 -45.22 9.74
C LEU A 29 -0.39 -46.19 9.98
N GLU A 30 -0.11 -47.45 10.35
CA GLU A 30 -1.14 -48.45 10.65
C GLU A 30 -1.86 -48.12 11.96
N GLU A 31 -1.11 -47.81 13.02
CA GLU A 31 -1.64 -47.47 14.35
C GLU A 31 -2.40 -46.14 14.37
N ASN A 32 -1.92 -45.14 13.60
CA ASN A 32 -2.51 -43.80 13.54
C ASN A 32 -3.28 -43.52 12.23
N SER A 33 -3.67 -44.56 11.49
CA SER A 33 -4.33 -44.46 10.17
C SER A 33 -5.51 -43.47 10.14
N LYS A 34 -6.32 -43.42 11.20
CA LYS A 34 -7.44 -42.47 11.34
C LYS A 34 -6.99 -41.02 11.49
N ILE A 35 -5.90 -40.77 12.21
CA ILE A 35 -5.35 -39.41 12.39
C ILE A 35 -4.69 -38.97 11.09
N VAL A 36 -3.91 -39.84 10.45
CA VAL A 36 -3.23 -39.56 9.19
C VAL A 36 -4.23 -39.24 8.07
N THR A 37 -5.30 -40.04 7.93
CA THR A 37 -6.36 -39.77 6.93
C THR A 37 -7.09 -38.47 7.20
N ARG A 38 -7.41 -38.13 8.46
CA ARG A 38 -7.98 -36.82 8.85
C ARG A 38 -7.04 -35.67 8.52
N SER A 39 -5.74 -35.81 8.79
CA SER A 39 -4.73 -34.80 8.49
C SER A 39 -4.58 -34.57 6.99
N ILE A 40 -4.57 -35.64 6.18
CA ILE A 40 -4.55 -35.54 4.71
C ILE A 40 -5.83 -34.89 4.21
N LEU A 41 -7.01 -35.29 4.71
CA LEU A 41 -8.28 -34.70 4.31
C LEU A 41 -8.36 -33.21 4.66
N ALA A 42 -7.91 -32.82 5.85
CA ALA A 42 -7.82 -31.42 6.26
C ALA A 42 -6.88 -30.61 5.35
N LEU A 43 -5.74 -31.19 4.96
CA LEU A 43 -4.80 -30.56 4.04
C LEU A 43 -5.38 -30.40 2.63
N VAL A 44 -6.10 -31.41 2.12
CA VAL A 44 -6.81 -31.32 0.83
C VAL A 44 -7.90 -30.26 0.87
N LEU A 45 -8.71 -30.22 1.93
CA LEU A 45 -9.74 -29.18 2.12
C LEU A 45 -9.11 -27.79 2.19
N LEU A 46 -8.00 -27.62 2.91
CA LEU A 46 -7.25 -26.37 2.97
C LEU A 46 -6.80 -25.93 1.57
N ILE A 47 -6.22 -26.83 0.77
CA ILE A 47 -5.78 -26.53 -0.61
C ILE A 47 -6.97 -26.13 -1.49
N VAL A 48 -8.10 -26.82 -1.39
CA VAL A 48 -9.32 -26.49 -2.15
C VAL A 48 -9.83 -25.10 -1.77
N VAL A 49 -9.90 -24.79 -0.48
CA VAL A 49 -10.32 -23.46 0.01
C VAL A 49 -9.37 -22.38 -0.48
N VAL A 50 -8.05 -22.56 -0.32
CA VAL A 50 -7.04 -21.58 -0.75
C VAL A 50 -7.11 -21.35 -2.27
N THR A 51 -7.20 -22.42 -3.07
CA THR A 51 -7.28 -22.29 -4.54
C THR A 51 -8.60 -21.65 -4.99
N PHE A 52 -9.72 -21.96 -4.33
CA PHE A 52 -10.99 -21.28 -4.57
C PHE A 52 -10.90 -19.78 -4.28
N PHE A 53 -10.33 -19.39 -3.13
CA PHE A 53 -10.14 -17.98 -2.78
C PHE A 53 -9.20 -17.25 -3.74
N ILE A 54 -8.08 -17.86 -4.16
CA ILE A 54 -7.16 -17.27 -5.12
C ILE A 54 -7.86 -17.06 -6.47
N ARG A 55 -8.59 -18.07 -6.96
CA ARG A 55 -9.34 -17.97 -8.23
C ARG A 55 -10.44 -16.92 -8.16
N SER A 56 -11.23 -16.93 -7.09
CA SER A 56 -12.29 -15.94 -6.85
C SER A 56 -11.72 -14.52 -6.84
N LYS A 57 -10.62 -14.29 -6.12
CA LYS A 57 -9.94 -12.99 -6.09
C LYS A 57 -9.38 -12.60 -7.45
N GLN A 58 -8.85 -13.54 -8.23
CA GLN A 58 -8.30 -13.25 -9.55
C GLN A 58 -9.39 -12.84 -10.55
N THR A 59 -10.52 -13.54 -10.56
CA THR A 59 -11.69 -13.17 -11.40
C THR A 59 -12.21 -11.79 -11.02
N ALA A 60 -12.40 -11.52 -9.73
CA ALA A 60 -12.83 -10.19 -9.25
C ALA A 60 -11.85 -9.07 -9.67
N ASN A 61 -10.54 -9.31 -9.62
CA ASN A 61 -9.55 -8.32 -10.07
C ASN A 61 -9.63 -8.06 -11.58
N LEU A 62 -9.87 -9.10 -12.40
CA LEU A 62 -9.97 -8.95 -13.85
C LEU A 62 -11.23 -8.16 -14.25
N GLU A 63 -12.37 -8.50 -13.65
CA GLU A 63 -13.64 -7.80 -13.88
C GLU A 63 -13.56 -6.33 -13.42
N ALA A 64 -13.01 -6.09 -12.22
CA ALA A 64 -12.78 -4.75 -11.71
C ALA A 64 -11.84 -3.93 -12.61
N ALA A 65 -10.76 -4.55 -13.13
CA ALA A 65 -9.85 -3.89 -14.07
C ALA A 65 -10.54 -3.54 -15.39
N THR A 66 -11.41 -4.43 -15.89
CA THR A 66 -12.19 -4.19 -17.11
C THR A 66 -13.16 -3.04 -16.93
N MET A 67 -13.89 -3.03 -15.81
CA MET A 67 -14.83 -1.97 -15.45
C MET A 67 -14.11 -0.63 -15.28
N LEU A 68 -12.93 -0.62 -14.64
CA LEU A 68 -12.11 0.59 -14.52
C LEU A 68 -11.67 1.11 -15.89
N GLY A 69 -11.23 0.22 -16.78
CA GLY A 69 -10.83 0.59 -18.14
C GLY A 69 -11.97 1.23 -18.93
N GLN A 70 -13.17 0.63 -18.89
CA GLN A 70 -14.37 1.21 -19.51
C GLN A 70 -14.73 2.57 -18.90
N THR A 71 -14.65 2.70 -17.58
CA THR A 71 -14.94 3.94 -16.87
C THR A 71 -13.96 5.06 -17.26
N GLN A 72 -12.69 4.74 -17.49
CA GLN A 72 -11.71 5.69 -18.00
C GLN A 72 -12.03 6.17 -19.42
N LEU A 73 -12.56 5.29 -20.28
CA LEU A 73 -13.05 5.70 -21.59
C LEU A 73 -14.24 6.67 -21.47
N ILE A 74 -15.19 6.39 -20.58
CA ILE A 74 -16.33 7.28 -20.29
C ILE A 74 -15.85 8.66 -19.82
N LEU A 75 -14.85 8.71 -18.92
CA LEU A 75 -14.22 9.96 -18.50
C LEU A 75 -13.57 10.71 -19.67
N SER A 76 -12.85 10.00 -20.54
CA SER A 76 -12.19 10.61 -21.71
C SER A 76 -13.19 11.20 -22.72
N GLN A 77 -14.43 10.70 -22.73
CA GLN A 77 -15.53 11.21 -23.54
C GLN A 77 -16.26 12.40 -22.90
N GLY A 78 -15.80 12.86 -21.72
CA GLY A 78 -16.43 13.97 -20.98
C GLY A 78 -17.71 13.58 -20.24
N GLN A 79 -18.07 12.30 -20.20
CA GLN A 79 -19.28 11.80 -19.54
C GLN A 79 -19.05 11.63 -18.02
N ARG A 80 -18.71 12.73 -17.34
CA ARG A 80 -18.28 12.75 -15.94
C ARG A 80 -19.29 12.12 -14.97
N SER A 81 -20.59 12.41 -15.11
CA SER A 81 -21.63 11.84 -14.24
C SER A 81 -21.69 10.32 -14.32
N SER A 82 -21.78 9.77 -15.54
CA SER A 82 -21.82 8.32 -15.76
C SER A 82 -20.56 7.62 -15.24
N ALA A 83 -19.41 8.29 -15.36
CA ALA A 83 -18.16 7.77 -14.81
C ALA A 83 -18.18 7.75 -13.28
N ILE A 84 -18.68 8.79 -12.62
CA ILE A 84 -18.82 8.82 -11.16
C ILE A 84 -19.67 7.65 -10.66
N ASP A 85 -20.81 7.38 -11.31
CA ASP A 85 -21.68 6.26 -10.95
C ASP A 85 -20.98 4.92 -11.17
N SER A 86 -20.25 4.78 -12.28
CA SER A 86 -19.45 3.58 -12.57
C SER A 86 -18.33 3.37 -11.56
N LEU A 87 -17.64 4.43 -11.12
CA LEU A 87 -16.59 4.36 -10.09
C LEU A 87 -17.17 3.92 -8.74
N LYS A 88 -18.32 4.46 -8.33
CA LYS A 88 -19.00 4.07 -7.08
C LYS A 88 -19.38 2.59 -7.11
N LEU A 89 -20.01 2.15 -8.20
CA LEU A 89 -20.39 0.76 -8.37
C LEU A 89 -19.17 -0.17 -8.36
N LEU A 90 -18.06 0.25 -8.96
CA LEU A 90 -16.80 -0.52 -8.95
C LEU A 90 -16.27 -0.67 -7.52
N ILE A 91 -16.25 0.43 -6.75
CA ILE A 91 -15.78 0.41 -5.36
C ILE A 91 -16.65 -0.51 -4.49
N GLU A 92 -17.96 -0.46 -4.66
CA GLU A 92 -18.93 -1.28 -3.91
C GLU A 92 -18.84 -2.76 -4.28
N THR A 93 -18.77 -3.06 -5.59
CA THR A 93 -18.83 -4.44 -6.09
C THR A 93 -17.50 -5.19 -5.94
N TYR A 94 -16.38 -4.47 -6.08
CA TYR A 94 -15.04 -5.07 -6.15
C TYR A 94 -14.10 -4.54 -5.06
N ASP A 95 -14.63 -4.29 -3.86
CA ASP A 95 -13.83 -3.88 -2.71
C ASP A 95 -12.67 -4.85 -2.44
N GLY A 96 -11.51 -4.31 -2.05
CA GLY A 96 -10.27 -5.06 -1.85
C GLY A 96 -9.48 -5.37 -3.13
N THR A 97 -9.99 -5.02 -4.31
CA THR A 97 -9.21 -5.10 -5.56
C THR A 97 -8.36 -3.84 -5.78
N GLN A 98 -7.25 -3.97 -6.51
CA GLN A 98 -6.41 -2.81 -6.84
C GLN A 98 -7.18 -1.78 -7.69
N SER A 99 -8.10 -2.25 -8.54
CA SER A 99 -8.97 -1.40 -9.35
C SER A 99 -9.95 -0.60 -8.51
N SER A 100 -10.50 -1.18 -7.43
CA SER A 100 -11.32 -0.45 -6.45
C SER A 100 -10.54 0.66 -5.77
N GLY A 101 -9.29 0.40 -5.36
CA GLY A 101 -8.40 1.44 -4.86
C GLY A 101 -8.21 2.58 -5.87
N LYS A 102 -7.84 2.25 -7.12
CA LYS A 102 -7.70 3.26 -8.18
C LYS A 102 -8.99 4.05 -8.41
N ALA A 103 -10.15 3.39 -8.36
CA ALA A 103 -11.43 4.05 -8.49
C ALA A 103 -11.71 5.02 -7.34
N ALA A 104 -11.40 4.64 -6.09
CA ALA A 104 -11.51 5.52 -4.93
C ALA A 104 -10.62 6.76 -5.07
N TYR A 105 -9.37 6.61 -5.51
CA TYR A 105 -8.49 7.75 -5.82
C TYR A 105 -9.07 8.65 -6.90
N ILE A 106 -9.51 8.09 -8.04
CA ILE A 106 -10.08 8.88 -9.15
C ILE A 106 -11.32 9.63 -8.68
N LEU A 107 -12.20 8.97 -7.93
CA LEU A 107 -13.43 9.57 -7.43
C LEU A 107 -13.13 10.68 -6.42
N GLY A 108 -12.19 10.46 -5.51
CA GLY A 108 -11.69 11.47 -4.58
C GLY A 108 -11.11 12.69 -5.31
N LYS A 109 -10.31 12.47 -6.35
CA LYS A 109 -9.77 13.54 -7.20
C LYS A 109 -10.88 14.32 -7.91
N LEU A 110 -11.88 13.65 -8.48
CA LEU A 110 -13.00 14.33 -9.14
C LEU A 110 -13.75 15.22 -8.14
N TYR A 111 -14.10 14.69 -6.96
CA TYR A 111 -14.76 15.51 -5.94
C TYR A 111 -13.88 16.68 -5.45
N TRP A 112 -12.56 16.50 -5.39
CA TRP A 112 -11.63 17.58 -5.08
C TRP A 112 -11.65 18.67 -6.16
N GLU A 113 -11.65 18.30 -7.44
CA GLU A 113 -11.78 19.25 -8.57
C GLU A 113 -13.11 20.02 -8.52
N ASP A 114 -14.17 19.39 -7.99
CA ASP A 114 -15.49 20.00 -7.79
C ASP A 114 -15.56 20.86 -6.50
N ASN A 115 -14.43 21.04 -5.79
CA ASN A 115 -14.34 21.69 -4.47
C ASN A 115 -15.21 21.03 -3.38
N ASN A 116 -15.66 19.80 -3.60
CA ASN A 116 -16.37 19.01 -2.60
C ASN A 116 -15.34 18.27 -1.73
N PHE A 117 -14.64 19.03 -0.88
CA PHE A 117 -13.52 18.54 -0.08
C PHE A 117 -13.92 17.46 0.93
N GLU A 118 -15.14 17.53 1.49
CA GLU A 118 -15.66 16.52 2.42
C GLU A 118 -15.77 15.14 1.73
N THR A 119 -16.41 15.10 0.56
CA THR A 119 -16.56 13.85 -0.19
C THR A 119 -15.24 13.37 -0.76
N ALA A 120 -14.40 14.30 -1.23
CA ALA A 120 -13.06 13.99 -1.72
C ALA A 120 -12.22 13.30 -0.64
N LYS A 121 -12.18 13.89 0.56
CA LYS A 121 -11.46 13.39 1.72
C LYS A 121 -11.85 11.96 2.05
N ALA A 122 -13.14 11.64 2.10
CA ALA A 122 -13.62 10.29 2.43
C ALA A 122 -13.11 9.22 1.45
N TYR A 123 -13.14 9.49 0.13
CA TYR A 123 -12.64 8.55 -0.87
C TYR A 123 -11.11 8.46 -0.89
N LEU A 124 -10.42 9.57 -0.67
CA LEU A 124 -8.96 9.62 -0.56
C LEU A 124 -8.47 8.88 0.70
N GLU A 125 -9.16 9.02 1.82
CA GLU A 125 -8.89 8.29 3.07
C GLU A 125 -9.03 6.78 2.84
N LYS A 126 -10.15 6.35 2.24
CA LYS A 126 -10.35 4.94 1.87
C LYS A 126 -9.19 4.41 1.02
N PHE A 127 -8.73 5.19 0.03
CA PHE A 127 -7.57 4.83 -0.77
C PHE A 127 -6.29 4.69 0.08
N ILE A 128 -5.99 5.70 0.91
CA ILE A 128 -4.79 5.76 1.74
C ILE A 128 -4.73 4.57 2.71
N ASP A 129 -5.84 4.24 3.36
CA ASP A 129 -5.89 3.22 4.40
C ASP A 129 -5.82 1.79 3.86
N SER A 130 -6.46 1.54 2.71
CA SER A 130 -6.69 0.17 2.24
C SER A 130 -5.88 -0.21 1.00
N TYR A 131 -5.37 0.78 0.26
CA TYR A 131 -4.80 0.56 -1.07
C TYR A 131 -3.47 1.26 -1.31
N SER A 132 -2.96 2.03 -0.34
CA SER A 132 -1.72 2.78 -0.51
C SER A 132 -0.52 1.85 -0.76
N ASP A 133 0.29 2.27 -1.72
CA ASP A 133 1.52 1.62 -2.15
C ASP A 133 2.61 2.69 -2.39
N LYS A 134 3.83 2.30 -2.75
CA LYS A 134 4.90 3.26 -3.08
C LYS A 134 4.81 3.75 -4.53
N THR A 135 3.64 4.21 -4.96
CA THR A 135 3.42 4.72 -6.32
C THR A 135 3.16 6.23 -6.36
N VAL A 136 3.22 6.79 -7.57
CA VAL A 136 2.85 8.18 -7.86
C VAL A 136 1.39 8.46 -7.47
N ILE A 137 0.49 7.49 -7.63
CA ILE A 137 -0.92 7.63 -7.21
C ILE A 137 -1.00 7.86 -5.70
N SER A 138 -0.23 7.10 -4.91
CA SER A 138 -0.20 7.27 -3.46
C SER A 138 0.39 8.60 -3.01
N GLN A 139 1.41 9.11 -3.70
CA GLN A 139 1.90 10.47 -3.46
C GLN A 139 0.80 11.51 -3.74
N SER A 140 0.13 11.41 -4.88
CA SER A 140 -0.93 12.35 -5.26
C SER A 140 -2.14 12.26 -4.32
N ALA A 141 -2.56 11.06 -3.91
CA ALA A 141 -3.68 10.89 -3.00
C ALA A 141 -3.42 11.54 -1.63
N LEU A 142 -2.20 11.38 -1.09
CA LEU A 142 -1.79 12.03 0.16
C LEU A 142 -1.77 13.56 0.04
N ALA A 143 -1.34 14.09 -1.10
CA ALA A 143 -1.34 15.53 -1.37
C ALA A 143 -2.77 16.09 -1.46
N LEU A 144 -3.66 15.45 -2.24
CA LEU A 144 -5.06 15.85 -2.35
C LEU A 144 -5.79 15.72 -1.00
N TYR A 145 -5.45 14.72 -0.19
CA TYR A 145 -6.00 14.59 1.15
C TYR A 145 -5.54 15.74 2.06
N ALA A 146 -4.26 16.14 1.95
CA ALA A 146 -3.74 17.33 2.62
C ALA A 146 -4.45 18.62 2.18
N ASP A 147 -4.72 18.78 0.88
CA ASP A 147 -5.49 19.91 0.35
C ASP A 147 -6.91 19.96 0.96
N CYS A 148 -7.55 18.80 1.14
CA CYS A 148 -8.85 18.71 1.79
C CYS A 148 -8.76 19.14 3.26
N LEU A 149 -7.74 18.69 3.99
CA LEU A 149 -7.50 19.10 5.38
C LEU A 149 -7.22 20.60 5.50
N MET A 150 -6.51 21.21 4.55
CA MET A 150 -6.30 22.66 4.52
C MET A 150 -7.63 23.40 4.41
N ASN A 151 -8.53 22.95 3.53
CA ASN A 151 -9.85 23.56 3.38
C ASN A 151 -10.74 23.41 4.63
N GLU A 152 -10.53 22.37 5.43
CA GLU A 152 -11.18 22.21 6.74
C GLU A 152 -10.53 23.06 7.86
N GLY A 153 -9.42 23.75 7.59
CA GLY A 153 -8.65 24.48 8.59
C GLY A 153 -7.71 23.61 9.43
N ASN A 154 -7.60 22.32 9.12
CA ASN A 154 -6.72 21.35 9.80
C ASN A 154 -5.26 21.46 9.30
N ILE A 155 -4.71 22.67 9.32
CA ILE A 155 -3.42 23.03 8.70
C ILE A 155 -2.24 22.20 9.23
N SER A 156 -2.20 21.97 10.55
CA SER A 156 -1.13 21.17 11.18
C SER A 156 -1.14 19.70 10.72
N GLU A 157 -2.32 19.17 10.43
CA GLU A 157 -2.46 17.81 9.92
C GLU A 157 -2.15 17.74 8.42
N ALA A 158 -2.63 18.72 7.64
CA ALA A 158 -2.28 18.87 6.23
C ALA A 158 -0.76 18.86 6.02
N ALA A 159 -0.01 19.62 6.84
CA ALA A 159 1.46 19.65 6.80
C ALA A 159 2.09 18.24 6.92
N LYS A 160 1.55 17.39 7.81
CA LYS A 160 2.03 16.02 7.99
C LYS A 160 1.74 15.15 6.77
N PHE A 161 0.59 15.34 6.12
CA PHE A 161 0.21 14.55 4.95
C PHE A 161 0.99 14.96 3.68
N TYR A 162 1.27 16.25 3.46
CA TYR A 162 2.23 16.66 2.43
C TYR A 162 3.63 16.12 2.68
N GLU A 163 4.10 16.13 3.93
CA GLU A 163 5.40 15.57 4.28
C GLU A 163 5.44 14.04 4.03
N LYS A 164 4.35 13.33 4.33
CA LYS A 164 4.18 11.90 3.98
C LYS A 164 4.22 11.71 2.46
N ALA A 165 3.52 12.55 1.70
CA ALA A 165 3.50 12.50 0.23
C ALA A 165 4.91 12.68 -0.37
N ALA A 166 5.66 13.68 0.12
CA ALA A 166 7.05 13.92 -0.30
C ALA A 166 7.99 12.74 0.04
N LYS A 167 7.70 11.99 1.10
CA LYS A 167 8.50 10.82 1.50
C LYS A 167 8.25 9.58 0.65
N ILE A 168 7.16 9.50 -0.12
CA ILE A 168 6.86 8.34 -0.98
C ILE A 168 7.99 8.09 -1.98
N ASN A 169 8.41 9.13 -2.71
CA ASN A 169 9.54 9.06 -3.61
C ASN A 169 10.21 10.42 -3.75
N LYS A 170 11.43 10.53 -3.19
CA LYS A 170 12.20 11.77 -3.14
C LYS A 170 12.74 12.26 -4.49
N GLN A 171 12.70 11.40 -5.51
CA GLN A 171 13.26 11.68 -6.84
C GLN A 171 12.20 12.19 -7.82
N LEU A 172 10.93 12.21 -7.43
CA LEU A 172 9.89 12.73 -8.31
C LEU A 172 10.02 14.25 -8.45
N PRO A 173 9.83 14.81 -9.65
CA PRO A 173 9.88 16.26 -9.88
C PRO A 173 8.93 17.07 -8.98
N GLU A 174 7.83 16.45 -8.54
CA GLU A 174 6.82 17.06 -7.67
C GLU A 174 7.24 17.12 -6.19
N THR A 175 8.24 16.33 -5.77
CA THR A 175 8.67 16.25 -4.36
C THR A 175 8.98 17.60 -3.73
N PRO A 176 9.74 18.51 -4.37
CA PRO A 176 10.05 19.82 -3.80
C PRO A 176 8.79 20.67 -3.59
N SER A 177 7.81 20.58 -4.49
CA SER A 177 6.52 21.26 -4.34
C SER A 177 5.78 20.77 -3.10
N LEU A 178 5.74 19.45 -2.87
CA LEU A 178 5.10 18.86 -1.69
C LEU A 178 5.83 19.23 -0.39
N LEU A 179 7.17 19.23 -0.39
CA LEU A 179 7.95 19.72 0.75
C LEU A 179 7.66 21.20 1.03
N PHE A 180 7.48 22.00 -0.02
CA PHE A 180 7.18 23.42 0.10
C PHE A 180 5.77 23.65 0.68
N SER A 181 4.74 22.96 0.17
CA SER A 181 3.39 23.00 0.73
C SER A 181 3.36 22.56 2.19
N ALA A 182 4.13 21.52 2.56
CA ALA A 182 4.28 21.12 3.95
C ALA A 182 4.93 22.23 4.80
N ALA A 183 5.95 22.92 4.28
CA ALA A 183 6.62 24.01 4.98
C ALA A 183 5.72 25.23 5.18
N GLU A 184 4.95 25.63 4.16
CA GLU A 184 3.95 26.70 4.27
C GLU A 184 2.92 26.37 5.37
N CYS A 185 2.37 25.16 5.35
CA CYS A 185 1.44 24.71 6.38
C CYS A 185 2.08 24.68 7.77
N TYR A 186 3.32 24.22 7.90
CA TYR A 186 4.01 24.24 9.20
C TYR A 186 4.28 25.66 9.68
N LYS A 187 4.60 26.60 8.79
CA LYS A 187 4.78 28.02 9.16
C LYS A 187 3.47 28.60 9.69
N GLU A 188 2.38 28.42 8.93
CA GLU A 188 1.06 28.92 9.30
C GLU A 188 0.55 28.29 10.61
N ALA A 189 0.86 27.02 10.86
CA ALA A 189 0.60 26.34 12.13
C ALA A 189 1.56 26.74 13.27
N GLY A 190 2.44 27.73 13.08
CA GLY A 190 3.41 28.22 14.07
C GLY A 190 4.61 27.32 14.31
N ASN A 191 4.76 26.23 13.57
CA ASN A 191 5.89 25.31 13.66
C ASN A 191 7.06 25.75 12.77
N LEU A 192 7.62 26.92 13.09
CA LEU A 192 8.70 27.56 12.33
C LEU A 192 9.93 26.67 12.17
N LYS A 193 10.27 25.86 13.18
CA LYS A 193 11.40 24.93 13.14
C LYS A 193 11.23 23.85 12.08
N LYS A 194 10.03 23.27 11.95
CA LYS A 194 9.78 22.28 10.89
C LYS A 194 9.74 22.93 9.50
N ALA A 195 9.11 24.09 9.38
CA ALA A 195 9.05 24.83 8.13
C ALA A 195 10.46 25.14 7.59
N GLU A 196 11.33 25.68 8.46
CA GLU A 196 12.74 25.97 8.15
C GLU A 196 13.50 24.72 7.71
N ASN A 197 13.35 23.59 8.40
CA ASN A 197 14.05 22.36 8.05
C ASN A 197 13.68 21.86 6.64
N LEU A 198 12.39 21.92 6.28
CA LEU A 198 11.90 21.47 4.98
C LEU A 198 12.35 22.40 3.86
N VAL A 199 12.30 23.71 4.08
CA VAL A 199 12.78 24.71 3.13
C VAL A 199 14.28 24.57 2.89
N ASN A 200 15.08 24.36 3.94
CA ASN A 200 16.50 24.07 3.81
C ASN A 200 16.75 22.76 3.05
N GLU A 201 15.92 21.74 3.22
CA GLU A 201 16.01 20.52 2.42
C GLU A 201 15.79 20.80 0.93
N ILE A 202 14.82 21.65 0.58
CA ILE A 202 14.55 22.09 -0.80
C ILE A 202 15.78 22.79 -1.39
N ILE A 203 16.28 23.81 -0.69
CA ILE A 203 17.39 24.67 -1.15
C ILE A 203 18.66 23.85 -1.40
N ASN A 204 18.97 22.92 -0.50
CA ASN A 204 20.22 22.16 -0.52
C ASN A 204 20.18 20.92 -1.43
N LYS A 205 19.03 20.25 -1.57
CA LYS A 205 18.95 18.97 -2.31
C LYS A 205 18.30 19.08 -3.68
N TYR A 206 17.52 20.14 -3.93
CA TYR A 206 16.73 20.30 -5.14
C TYR A 206 17.12 21.57 -5.90
N GLU A 207 18.42 21.71 -6.17
CA GLU A 207 19.01 22.91 -6.77
C GLU A 207 18.38 23.37 -8.08
N LYS A 208 17.91 22.43 -8.90
CA LYS A 208 17.29 22.70 -10.21
C LYS A 208 15.76 22.83 -10.15
N SER A 209 15.17 22.72 -8.96
CA SER A 209 13.71 22.82 -8.81
C SER A 209 13.26 24.27 -8.99
N PRO A 210 12.19 24.53 -9.78
CA PRO A 210 11.57 25.86 -9.85
C PRO A 210 11.08 26.39 -8.50
N VAL A 211 10.86 25.51 -7.53
CA VAL A 211 10.34 25.86 -6.19
C VAL A 211 11.45 26.43 -5.28
N LYS A 212 12.73 26.26 -5.64
CA LYS A 212 13.86 26.69 -4.81
C LYS A 212 13.79 28.18 -4.43
N SER A 213 13.54 29.07 -5.38
CA SER A 213 13.49 30.50 -5.10
C SER A 213 12.33 30.88 -4.16
N ARG A 214 11.20 30.17 -4.25
CA ARG A 214 10.09 30.35 -3.29
C ARG A 214 10.47 29.85 -1.90
N ALA A 215 11.24 28.76 -1.83
CA ALA A 215 11.77 28.22 -0.58
C ALA A 215 12.73 29.23 0.08
N GLU A 216 13.65 29.84 -0.68
CA GLU A 216 14.55 30.89 -0.17
C GLU A 216 13.78 32.07 0.43
N ILE A 217 12.75 32.57 -0.25
CA ILE A 217 11.88 33.64 0.26
C ILE A 217 11.17 33.20 1.56
N LEU A 218 10.64 31.98 1.59
CA LEU A 218 9.97 31.46 2.78
C LEU A 218 10.93 31.33 3.97
N LEU A 219 12.21 31.00 3.72
CA LEU A 219 13.23 30.96 4.77
C LEU A 219 13.45 32.33 5.39
N GLU A 220 13.62 33.37 4.56
CA GLU A 220 13.80 34.76 5.04
C GLU A 220 12.62 35.21 5.90
N ILE A 221 11.38 34.89 5.49
CA ILE A 221 10.17 35.19 6.26
C ILE A 221 10.21 34.47 7.62
N ILE A 222 10.60 33.19 7.65
CA ILE A 222 10.69 32.42 8.89
C ILE A 222 11.76 32.99 9.83
N GLU A 223 12.90 33.43 9.29
CA GLU A 223 13.97 34.05 10.09
C GLU A 223 13.54 35.38 10.69
N TYR A 224 12.82 36.21 9.92
CA TYR A 224 12.24 37.46 10.40
C TYR A 224 11.19 37.24 11.49
N GLU A 225 10.32 36.22 11.36
CA GLU A 225 9.31 35.90 12.39
C GLU A 225 9.93 35.38 13.70
N LYS A 226 11.19 34.93 13.68
CA LYS A 226 11.92 34.46 14.87
C LYS A 226 12.71 35.55 15.60
N SER A 227 13.05 36.65 14.91
CA SER A 227 13.83 37.77 15.46
C SER A 227 12.98 38.70 16.31
#